data_AF-A0A4Q7QN04-F1
#
_entry.id   AF-A0A4Q7QN04-F1
#
_cell.length_a   1.000
_cell.length_b   1.000
_cell.length_c   1.000
_cell.angle_alpha   90.00
_cell.angle_beta   90.00
_cell.angle_gamma   90.00
#
_symmetry.space_group_name_H-M   'P 1'
#
loop_
_entity.id
_entity.type
_entity.pdbx_description
1 polymer ?
#
loop_
_entity_poly.entity_id
_entity_poly.type
_entity_poly.pdbx_seq_one_letter_code
_entity_poly.pdbx_strand_id
1 'polypeptide(L)' 'MKLILLSIITGVIVGFVFAMFKLPIPAPPALPGIMGIVGIYLGFQLYGWVAATFLK' A
#
# COMPACT_ATOMS: atom_id res chain seq x y z
N MET A 1 13.68 -2.86 6.83
CA MET A 1 12.95 -2.83 8.12
C MET A 1 12.71 -1.41 8.64
N LYS A 2 13.76 -0.58 8.80
CA LYS A 2 13.61 0.84 9.22
C LYS A 2 12.58 1.62 8.40
N LEU A 3 12.63 1.52 7.07
CA LEU A 3 11.69 2.18 6.18
C LEU A 3 10.25 1.74 6.41
N ILE A 4 9.97 0.43 6.46
CA ILE A 4 8.63 -0.12 6.71
C ILE A 4 8.01 0.45 7.99
N LEU A 5 8.78 0.46 9.08
CA LEU A 5 8.32 1.00 10.36
C LEU A 5 8.03 2.49 10.27
N LEU A 6 8.92 3.27 9.63
CA LEU A 6 8.71 4.69 9.41
C LEU A 6 7.47 4.95 8.54
N SER A 7 7.25 4.19 7.46
CA SER A 7 6.06 4.34 6.61
C SER A 7 4.76 4.11 7.37
N ILE A 8 4.72 3.10 8.24
CA ILE A 8 3.55 2.80 9.08
C ILE A 8 3.30 3.95 10.06
N ILE A 9 4.34 4.40 10.77
CA ILE A 9 4.24 5.50 11.73
C ILE A 9 3.78 6.78 11.02
N THR A 10 4.39 7.13 9.89
CA THR A 10 3.99 8.28 9.08
C THR A 10 2.53 8.16 8.63
N GLY A 11 2.10 7.00 8.14
CA GLY A 11 0.72 6.77 7.72
C GLY A 11 -0.29 6.95 8.86
N VAL A 12 0.03 6.43 10.06
CA VAL A 12 -0.79 6.60 11.26
C VAL A 12 -0.88 8.07 11.66
N ILE A 13 0.24 8.78 11.72
CA ILE A 13 0.28 10.20 12.10
C ILE A 13 -0.51 11.05 11.09
N VAL A 14 -0.31 10.84 9.79
CA VAL A 14 -1.02 11.57 8.73
C VAL A 14 -2.52 11.29 8.82
N GLY A 15 -2.93 10.02 8.93
CA GLY A 15 -4.35 9.66 9.07
C GLY A 15 -4.99 10.29 10.30
N PHE A 16 -4.29 10.28 11.44
CA PHE A 16 -4.77 10.88 12.69
C PHE A 16 -4.95 12.40 12.56
N VAL A 17 -3.96 13.11 12.02
CA VAL A 17 -4.02 14.57 11.81
C VAL A 17 -5.19 14.92 10.88
N PHE A 18 -5.34 14.21 9.76
CA PHE A 18 -6.42 14.49 8.82
C PHE A 18 -7.80 14.23 9.41
N ALA A 19 -7.96 13.15 10.18
CA ALA A 19 -9.20 12.87 10.89
C ALA A 19 -9.50 13.94 11.96
N MET A 20 -8.48 14.38 12.71
CA MET A 20 -8.60 15.44 13.73
C MET A 20 -9.11 16.75 13.14
N PHE A 21 -8.60 17.16 11.98
CA PHE A 21 -9.02 18.38 11.29
C PHE A 21 -10.19 18.18 10.31
N LYS A 22 -10.80 16.98 10.27
CA LYS A 22 -11.88 16.62 9.32
C LYS A 22 -11.52 16.92 7.86
N LEU A 23 -10.25 16.78 7.51
CA LEU A 23 -9.74 16.99 6.15
C LEU A 23 -10.02 15.75 5.29
N PRO A 24 -10.21 15.92 3.97
CA PRO A 24 -10.26 14.78 3.05
C PRO A 24 -8.95 14.02 3.13
N ILE A 25 -9.02 12.71 3.42
CA ILE A 25 -7.84 11.85 3.51
C ILE A 25 -7.11 11.79 2.15
N PRO A 26 -5.78 11.90 2.13
CA PRO A 26 -4.98 11.87 0.90
C PRO A 26 -4.75 10.43 0.39
N ALA A 27 -5.00 9.44 1.23
CA ALA A 27 -4.92 8.02 0.90
C ALA A 27 -6.18 7.56 0.14
N PRO A 28 -6.13 6.39 -0.55
CA PRO A 28 -7.30 5.82 -1.20
C PRO A 28 -8.51 5.79 -0.24
N PRO A 29 -9.64 6.43 -0.59
CA PRO A 29 -10.70 6.75 0.36
C PRO A 29 -11.53 5.54 0.82
N ALA A 30 -11.32 4.37 0.21
CA ALA A 30 -12.08 3.17 0.49
C ALA A 30 -11.20 1.92 0.46
N LEU A 31 -11.60 0.89 1.23
CA LEU A 31 -10.94 -0.42 1.25
C LEU A 31 -10.67 -0.99 -0.16
N PRO A 32 -11.57 -0.87 -1.16
CA PRO A 32 -11.28 -1.32 -2.53
C PRO A 32 -10.04 -0.68 -3.16
N GLY A 33 -9.76 0.60 -2.88
CA GLY A 33 -8.58 1.28 -3.41
C GLY A 33 -7.28 0.73 -2.81
N ILE A 34 -7.29 0.42 -1.51
CA ILE A 34 -6.16 -0.20 -0.81
C ILE A 34 -5.93 -1.62 -1.35
N MET A 35 -7.01 -2.41 -1.49
CA MET A 35 -6.94 -3.76 -2.05
C MET A 35 -6.46 -3.77 -3.49
N GLY A 36 -6.78 -2.76 -4.29
CA GLY A 36 -6.24 -2.58 -5.64
C GLY A 36 -4.72 -2.46 -5.66
N ILE A 37 -4.14 -1.62 -4.79
CA ILE A 37 -2.67 -1.45 -4.68
C ILE A 37 -2.01 -2.77 -4.27
N VAL A 38 -2.59 -3.49 -3.31
CA VAL A 38 -2.11 -4.81 -2.88
C VAL A 38 -2.15 -5.80 -4.05
N GLY A 39 -3.26 -5.86 -4.79
CA GLY A 39 -3.42 -6.72 -5.96
C GLY A 39 -2.40 -6.42 -7.06
N ILE A 40 -2.11 -5.15 -7.34
CA ILE A 40 -1.07 -4.75 -8.32
C ILE A 40 0.29 -5.28 -7.90
N TYR A 41 0.69 -5.11 -6.64
CA TYR A 41 1.98 -5.60 -6.14
C TYR A 41 2.06 -7.13 -6.20
N LEU A 42 1.01 -7.83 -5.76
CA LEU A 42 0.96 -9.29 -5.81
C LEU A 42 1.00 -9.81 -7.25
N GLY A 43 0.29 -9.17 -8.18
CA GLY A 43 0.34 -9.53 -9.60
C GLY A 43 1.73 -9.37 -10.20
N PHE A 44 2.45 -8.30 -9.86
CA PHE A 44 3.84 -8.10 -10.28
C PHE A 44 4.76 -9.19 -9.75
N GLN A 45 4.66 -9.51 -8.45
CA GLN A 45 5.45 -10.60 -7.84
C GLN A 45 5.12 -11.96 -8.45
N LEU A 46 3.84 -12.23 -8.70
CA LEU A 46 3.37 -13.46 -9.32
C LEU A 46 3.94 -13.62 -10.72
N TYR A 47 3.91 -12.56 -11.54
CA TYR A 47 4.54 -12.58 -12.86
C TYR A 47 6.03 -12.89 -12.77
N GLY A 48 6.75 -12.24 -11.85
CA GLY A 48 8.18 -12.52 -11.62
C GLY A 48 8.45 -13.98 -11.27
N TRP A 49 7.61 -14.58 -10.43
CA TRP A 49 7.69 -16.00 -10.08
C TRP A 49 7.40 -16.91 -11.29
N VAL A 50 6.30 -16.68 -12.01
CA VAL A 50 5.93 -17.45 -13.22
C VAL A 50 7.05 -17.36 -14.27
N ALA A 51 7.57 -16.16 -14.54
CA ALA A 51 8.64 -15.97 -15.50
C ALA A 51 9.93 -16.70 -15.08
N ALA A 52 10.29 -16.66 -13.79
CA ALA A 52 11.46 -17.36 -13.28
C ALA A 52 11.34 -18.89 -13.31
N THR A 53 10.12 -19.43 -13.21
CA THR A 53 9.85 -20.88 -13.19
C THR A 53 9.59 -21.48 -14.57
N PHE A 54 8.98 -20.74 -15.50
CA PHE A 54 8.48 -21.30 -16.77
C PHE A 54 9.03 -20.64 -18.05
N LEU A 55 9.60 -19.43 -17.97
CA LEU A 55 10.14 -18.70 -19.12
C LEU A 55 11.67 -18.69 -19.15
N LYS A 56 12.31 -19.52 -18.31
CA LYS A 56 13.73 -19.90 -18.43
C LYS A 56 13.91 -21.06 -19.37
#